data_AF-A0A0J0UUR6-F1
#
_entry.id   AF-A0A0J0UUR6-F1
#
_cell.length_a   1.000
_cell.length_b   1.000
_cell.length_c   1.000
_cell.angle_alpha   90.00
_cell.angle_beta   90.00
_cell.angle_gamma   90.00
#
_symmetry.space_group_name_H-M   'P 1'
#
loop_
_entity.id
_entity.type
_entity.pdbx_description
1 polymer ?
#
loop_
_entity_poly.entity_id
_entity_poly.type
_entity_poly.pdbx_seq_one_letter_code
_entity_poly.pdbx_strand_id
1 'polypeptide(L)'
;MPTLSFEGETNGEILIKVRRWLASVEGTEQGNISAVQAVSQGAELTKEALRIIATSAPEPIAQSDVVKGLTNMGYKVTDAAKDAVVAGLDTIEESTGGGVVHQATKAAGKVVYQMNATVARQILRSIKS
;
A
#
# COMPACT_ATOMS: atom_id res chain seq x y z
N MET A 1 -23.04 14.46 -25.51
CA MET A 1 -22.93 13.29 -24.62
C MET A 1 -21.48 12.84 -24.65
N PRO A 2 -20.85 12.56 -23.49
CA PRO A 2 -19.52 11.97 -23.49
C PRO A 2 -19.60 10.53 -24.03
N THR A 3 -18.68 10.18 -24.92
CA THR A 3 -18.56 8.82 -25.50
C THR A 3 -17.23 8.22 -25.11
N LEU A 4 -17.26 6.97 -24.64
CA LEU A 4 -16.08 6.18 -24.28
C LEU A 4 -15.93 5.02 -25.26
N SER A 5 -14.72 4.84 -25.81
CA SER A 5 -14.38 3.74 -26.71
C SER A 5 -13.18 2.96 -26.18
N PHE A 6 -13.17 1.65 -26.45
CA PHE A 6 -12.09 0.74 -26.09
C PHE A 6 -11.50 0.12 -27.35
N GLU A 7 -10.18 0.24 -27.52
CA GLU A 7 -9.45 -0.37 -28.65
C GLU A 7 -8.64 -1.59 -28.18
N GLY A 8 -8.53 -2.61 -29.01
CA GLY A 8 -7.72 -3.82 -28.78
C GLY A 8 -7.62 -4.68 -30.05
N GLU A 9 -6.55 -5.45 -30.17
CA GLU A 9 -6.33 -6.35 -31.31
C GLU A 9 -7.22 -7.60 -31.22
N THR A 10 -7.67 -7.94 -30.01
CA THR A 10 -8.57 -9.05 -29.74
C THR A 10 -9.74 -8.63 -28.87
N ASN A 11 -10.86 -9.37 -28.97
CA ASN A 11 -12.02 -9.18 -28.09
C ASN A 11 -11.64 -9.36 -26.61
N GLY A 12 -10.72 -10.29 -26.30
CA GLY A 12 -10.20 -10.49 -24.95
C GLY A 12 -9.56 -9.24 -24.36
N GLU A 13 -8.77 -8.50 -25.13
CA GLU A 13 -8.15 -7.24 -24.69
C GLU A 13 -9.19 -6.16 -24.42
N ILE A 14 -10.21 -6.07 -25.27
CA ILE A 14 -11.31 -5.11 -25.10
C ILE A 14 -12.05 -5.41 -23.79
N LEU A 15 -12.38 -6.69 -23.53
CA LEU A 15 -13.08 -7.11 -22.31
C LEU A 15 -12.26 -6.83 -21.05
N ILE A 16 -10.93 -6.97 -21.09
CA ILE A 16 -10.06 -6.64 -19.95
C ILE A 16 -10.10 -5.13 -19.66
N LYS A 17 -10.04 -4.29 -20.70
CA LYS A 17 -10.09 -2.82 -20.55
C LYS A 17 -11.45 -2.36 -20.04
N VAL A 18 -12.55 -2.97 -20.52
CA VAL A 18 -13.91 -2.71 -20.04
C VAL A 18 -14.06 -3.11 -18.57
N ARG A 19 -13.61 -4.31 -18.19
CA ARG A 19 -13.67 -4.78 -16.78
C ARG A 19 -12.88 -3.89 -15.84
N ARG A 20 -11.68 -3.46 -16.25
CA ARG A 20 -10.86 -2.52 -15.48
C ARG A 20 -11.54 -1.16 -15.33
N TRP A 21 -12.17 -0.67 -16.40
CA TRP A 21 -12.91 0.58 -16.36
C TRP A 21 -14.13 0.50 -15.44
N LEU A 22 -14.93 -0.57 -15.52
CA LEU A 22 -16.05 -0.80 -14.60
C LEU A 22 -15.58 -0.84 -13.14
N ALA A 23 -14.49 -1.56 -12.85
CA ALA A 23 -13.90 -1.60 -11.51
C ALA A 23 -13.43 -0.22 -11.02
N SER A 24 -12.96 0.64 -11.92
CA SER A 24 -12.56 2.02 -11.58
C SER A 24 -13.74 2.97 -11.38
N VAL A 25 -14.88 2.72 -12.02
CA VAL A 25 -16.09 3.56 -11.95
C VAL A 25 -16.96 3.19 -10.75
N GLU A 26 -17.04 1.90 -10.44
CA GLU A 26 -17.88 1.40 -9.34
C GLU A 26 -17.28 1.69 -7.96
N GLY A 27 -16.08 2.29 -7.87
CA GLY A 27 -15.44 2.59 -6.58
C GLY A 27 -15.26 1.34 -5.72
N THR A 28 -15.16 0.17 -6.37
CA THR A 28 -15.12 -1.13 -5.71
C THR A 28 -13.71 -1.38 -5.16
N GLU A 29 -13.30 -0.55 -4.19
CA GLU A 29 -12.29 -0.86 -3.18
C GLU A 29 -12.87 -1.81 -2.11
N GLN A 30 -13.82 -2.68 -2.46
CA GLN A 30 -14.25 -3.78 -1.58
C GLN A 30 -13.19 -4.89 -1.65
N GLY A 31 -12.05 -4.66 -1.01
CA GLY A 31 -11.04 -5.70 -0.83
C GLY A 31 -9.60 -5.25 -0.59
N ASN A 32 -9.25 -3.99 -0.82
CA ASN A 32 -7.88 -3.52 -0.62
C ASN A 32 -7.79 -2.63 0.63
N ILE A 33 -7.40 -3.23 1.76
CA ILE A 33 -6.88 -2.46 2.89
C ILE A 33 -5.71 -1.60 2.41
N SER A 34 -5.65 -0.34 2.82
CA SER A 34 -4.53 0.53 2.46
C SER A 34 -3.21 -0.01 3.04
N ALA A 35 -2.06 0.33 2.46
CA ALA A 35 -0.76 -0.10 2.99
C ALA A 35 -0.58 0.29 4.47
N VAL A 36 -1.03 1.49 4.85
CA VAL A 36 -1.02 1.98 6.23
C VAL A 36 -1.95 1.16 7.13
N GLN A 37 -3.14 0.80 6.66
CA GLN A 37 -4.06 -0.06 7.39
C GLN A 37 -3.51 -1.48 7.55
N ALA A 38 -2.89 -2.04 6.51
CA ALA A 38 -2.26 -3.36 6.55
C ALA A 38 -1.11 -3.41 7.57
N VAL A 39 -0.26 -2.38 7.57
CA VAL A 39 0.84 -2.25 8.54
C VAL A 39 0.30 -2.10 9.97
N SER A 40 -0.75 -1.29 10.16
CA SER A 40 -1.37 -1.10 11.47
C SER A 40 -2.02 -2.39 12.01
N GLN A 41 -2.76 -3.10 11.17
CA GLN A 41 -3.35 -4.40 11.53
C GLN A 41 -2.27 -5.46 11.83
N GLY A 42 -1.18 -5.49 11.05
CA GLY A 42 -0.05 -6.38 11.29
C GLY A 42 0.67 -6.12 12.62
N ALA A 43 0.81 -4.85 13.00
CA ALA A 43 1.37 -4.45 14.29
C ALA A 43 0.51 -4.95 15.46
N GLU A 44 -0.81 -4.76 15.40
CA GLU A 44 -1.73 -5.25 16.43
C GLU A 44 -1.75 -6.79 16.51
N LEU A 45 -1.73 -7.48 15.36
CA LEU A 45 -1.62 -8.94 15.32
C LEU A 45 -0.33 -9.44 15.98
N THR A 46 0.79 -8.74 15.75
CA THR A 46 2.09 -9.08 16.37
C THR A 46 2.06 -8.90 17.88
N LYS A 47 1.45 -7.80 18.38
CA LYS A 47 1.27 -7.59 19.82
C LYS A 47 0.37 -8.66 20.44
N GLU A 48 -0.67 -9.06 19.73
CA GLU A 48 -1.55 -10.12 20.20
C GLU A 48 -0.83 -11.48 20.25
N ALA A 49 0.00 -11.80 19.24
CA ALA A 49 0.83 -13.00 19.26
C ALA A 49 1.78 -13.02 20.47
N LEU A 50 2.46 -11.90 20.74
CA LEU A 50 3.31 -11.75 21.92
C LEU A 50 2.53 -11.90 23.23
N ARG A 51 1.29 -11.40 23.29
CA ARG A 51 0.37 -11.59 24.42
C ARG A 51 0.09 -13.07 24.63
N ILE A 52 -0.33 -13.76 23.57
CA ILE A 52 -0.69 -15.18 23.60
C ILE A 52 0.52 -16.00 24.07
N ILE A 53 1.71 -15.75 23.52
CA ILE A 53 2.95 -16.45 23.92
C ILE A 53 3.23 -16.24 25.42
N ALA A 54 3.14 -15.00 25.91
CA ALA A 54 3.38 -14.70 27.32
C ALA A 54 2.35 -15.37 28.24
N THR A 55 1.07 -15.39 27.85
CA THR A 55 0.00 -16.03 28.63
C THR A 55 0.00 -17.56 28.56
N SER A 56 0.61 -18.13 27.52
CA SER A 56 0.75 -19.58 27.33
C SER A 56 1.94 -20.16 28.10
N ALA A 57 2.80 -19.31 28.67
CA ALA A 57 3.90 -19.76 29.51
C ALA A 57 3.36 -20.34 30.85
N PRO A 58 4.01 -21.37 31.42
CA PRO A 58 3.70 -21.87 32.77
C PRO A 58 3.70 -20.74 33.79
N GLU A 59 2.83 -20.82 34.79
CA GLU A 59 2.55 -19.71 35.72
C GLU A 59 3.79 -19.05 36.36
N PRO A 60 4.83 -19.79 36.82
CA PRO A 60 6.05 -19.18 37.34
C PRO A 60 6.83 -18.35 36.30
N ILE A 61 6.71 -18.71 35.02
CA ILE A 61 7.38 -18.05 33.89
C ILE A 61 6.53 -16.85 33.41
N ALA A 62 5.22 -17.03 33.28
CA ALA A 62 4.31 -15.96 32.87
C ALA A 62 4.31 -14.77 33.86
N GLN A 63 4.48 -15.06 35.16
CA GLN A 63 4.55 -14.02 36.19
C GLN A 63 5.93 -13.36 36.31
N SER A 64 6.97 -13.93 35.68
CA SER A 64 8.34 -13.41 35.75
C SER A 64 8.45 -12.02 35.12
N ASP A 65 9.17 -11.12 35.80
CA ASP A 65 9.47 -9.78 35.31
C ASP A 65 10.24 -9.80 33.99
N VAL A 66 11.02 -10.85 33.73
CA VAL A 66 11.73 -11.04 32.47
C VAL A 66 10.74 -11.17 31.31
N VAL A 67 9.73 -12.04 31.44
CA VAL A 67 8.74 -12.28 30.38
C VAL A 67 7.87 -11.05 30.17
N LYS A 68 7.40 -10.42 31.25
CA LYS A 68 6.65 -9.16 31.19
C LYS A 68 7.46 -8.05 30.50
N GLY A 69 8.74 -7.92 30.88
CA GLY A 69 9.67 -6.96 30.30
C GLY A 69 9.89 -7.18 28.80
N LEU A 70 10.10 -8.44 28.39
CA LEU A 70 10.27 -8.81 26.98
C LEU A 70 9.01 -8.55 26.16
N THR A 71 7.82 -8.88 26.66
CA THR A 71 6.55 -8.60 25.98
C THR A 71 6.33 -7.10 25.80
N ASN A 72 6.54 -6.31 26.86
CA ASN A 72 6.43 -4.85 26.81
C ASN A 72 7.44 -4.22 25.86
N MET A 73 8.66 -4.73 25.83
CA MET A 73 9.69 -4.29 24.88
C MET A 73 9.28 -4.65 23.44
N GLY A 74 8.75 -5.85 23.22
CA GLY A 74 8.22 -6.28 21.93
C GLY A 74 7.15 -5.32 21.41
N TYR A 75 6.20 -4.92 22.27
CA TYR A 75 5.17 -3.94 21.89
C TYR A 75 5.75 -2.61 21.45
N LYS A 76 6.70 -2.07 22.22
CA LYS A 76 7.37 -0.80 21.90
C LYS A 76 8.13 -0.87 20.57
N VAL A 77 8.83 -1.97 20.32
CA VAL A 77 9.56 -2.18 19.06
C VAL A 77 8.59 -2.30 17.89
N THR A 78 7.49 -3.04 18.04
CA THR A 78 6.45 -3.17 17.02
C THR A 78 5.80 -1.82 16.70
N ASP A 79 5.50 -1.00 17.71
CA ASP A 79 4.97 0.35 17.49
C ASP A 79 5.96 1.26 16.79
N ALA A 80 7.22 1.29 17.23
CA ALA A 80 8.25 2.09 16.58
C ALA A 80 8.46 1.68 15.11
N ALA A 81 8.43 0.39 14.81
CA ALA A 81 8.53 -0.11 13.45
C ALA A 81 7.31 0.27 12.60
N LYS A 82 6.09 0.12 13.14
CA LYS A 82 4.84 0.54 12.48
C LYS A 82 4.89 2.02 12.15
N ASP A 83 5.22 2.86 13.13
CA ASP A 83 5.27 4.32 12.96
C ASP A 83 6.32 4.74 11.92
N ALA A 84 7.51 4.12 11.93
CA ALA A 84 8.55 4.39 10.94
C ALA A 84 8.12 4.01 9.51
N VAL A 85 7.43 2.87 9.35
CA VAL A 85 6.91 2.43 8.06
C VAL A 85 5.80 3.35 7.57
N VAL A 86 4.85 3.71 8.43
CA VAL A 86 3.74 4.63 8.09
C VAL A 86 4.30 6.00 7.68
N ALA A 87 5.23 6.57 8.45
CA ALA A 87 5.86 7.84 8.09
C ALA A 87 6.60 7.76 6.74
N GLY A 88 7.22 6.61 6.43
CA GLY A 88 7.83 6.36 5.13
C GLY A 88 6.81 6.31 3.99
N LEU A 89 5.66 5.68 4.21
CA LEU A 89 4.55 5.64 3.24
C LEU A 89 3.97 7.04 3.01
N ASP A 90 3.76 7.83 4.06
CA ASP A 90 3.26 9.21 3.96
C ASP A 90 4.25 10.10 3.19
N THR A 91 5.56 9.94 3.44
CA THR A 91 6.61 10.67 2.70
C THR A 91 6.61 10.33 1.21
N ILE A 92 6.38 9.05 0.86
CA ILE A 92 6.26 8.61 -0.53
C ILE A 92 4.97 9.18 -1.15
N GLU A 93 3.85 9.17 -0.43
CA GLU A 93 2.58 9.72 -0.90
C GLU A 93 2.67 11.23 -1.16
N GLU A 94 3.29 11.98 -0.25
CA GLU A 94 3.51 13.43 -0.38
C GLU A 94 4.45 13.76 -1.55
N SER A 95 5.56 13.03 -1.68
CA SER A 95 6.52 13.23 -2.78
C SER A 95 6.00 12.78 -4.16
N THR A 96 5.00 11.90 -4.19
CA THR A 96 4.35 11.43 -5.43
C THR A 96 3.04 12.16 -5.74
N GLY A 97 2.52 12.99 -4.83
CA GLY A 97 1.31 13.79 -5.01
C GLY A 97 0.01 12.98 -4.91
N GLY A 98 -0.06 11.98 -4.02
CA GLY A 98 -1.32 11.30 -3.66
C GLY A 98 -1.73 10.13 -4.55
N GLY A 99 -0.79 9.49 -5.25
CA GLY A 99 -1.13 8.32 -6.08
C GLY A 99 0.10 7.53 -6.46
N VAL A 100 0.28 6.37 -5.83
CA VAL A 100 1.30 5.41 -6.26
C VAL A 100 0.98 4.99 -7.70
N VAL A 101 1.78 5.51 -8.63
CA VAL A 101 1.90 5.01 -9.99
C VAL A 101 2.18 3.51 -9.88
N HIS A 102 1.18 2.68 -10.20
CA HIS A 102 1.35 1.24 -10.24
C HIS A 102 2.41 0.90 -11.27
N GLN A 103 3.50 0.31 -10.81
CA GLN A 103 4.54 -0.23 -11.67
C GLN A 103 3.93 -1.40 -12.47
N ALA A 104 3.62 -1.13 -13.74
CA ALA A 104 3.23 -2.15 -14.69
C ALA A 104 4.39 -3.16 -14.87
N THR A 105 4.14 -4.42 -14.52
CA THR A 105 5.04 -5.54 -14.82
C THR A 105 5.10 -5.74 -16.33
N LYS A 106 6.34 -5.76 -16.85
CA LYS A 106 6.68 -5.95 -18.26
C LYS A 106 6.17 -7.30 -18.80
N ALA A 107 5.39 -7.24 -19.87
CA ALA A 107 5.60 -8.06 -21.06
C ALA A 107 5.17 -7.25 -22.29
N ALA A 108 6.10 -7.07 -23.25
CA ALA A 108 5.94 -6.42 -24.55
C ALA A 108 5.63 -4.90 -24.59
N GLY A 109 6.68 -4.08 -24.44
CA GLY A 109 7.02 -3.08 -25.46
C GLY A 109 6.11 -1.86 -25.72
N LYS A 110 5.58 -1.17 -24.70
CA LYS A 110 5.35 0.30 -24.74
C LYS A 110 4.95 0.81 -23.35
N VAL A 111 5.85 1.54 -22.69
CA VAL A 111 5.55 2.22 -21.43
C VAL A 111 4.92 3.56 -21.76
N VAL A 112 3.59 3.69 -21.59
CA VAL A 112 2.92 5.00 -21.58
C VAL A 112 2.99 5.51 -20.15
N TYR A 113 3.89 6.45 -19.90
CA TYR A 113 3.93 7.18 -18.62
C TYR A 113 2.78 8.17 -18.60
N GLN A 114 1.76 7.93 -17.77
CA GLN A 114 0.79 8.95 -17.43
C GLN A 114 1.45 9.87 -16.39
N MET A 115 2.18 10.88 -16.86
CA MET A 115 2.84 11.87 -15.99
C MET A 115 1.80 12.70 -15.24
N ASN A 116 2.02 12.93 -13.94
CA ASN A 116 1.30 13.96 -13.19
C ASN A 116 1.51 15.33 -13.89
N ALA A 117 0.43 16.10 -14.04
CA ALA A 117 0.41 17.36 -14.78
C ALA A 117 1.41 18.41 -14.25
N THR A 118 1.86 18.28 -13.00
CA THR A 118 2.88 19.14 -12.40
C THR A 118 4.27 18.84 -12.97
N VAL A 119 4.65 17.56 -13.05
CA VAL A 119 5.94 17.13 -13.62
C VAL A 119 5.96 17.38 -15.14
N ALA A 120 4.84 17.14 -15.83
CA ALA A 120 4.72 17.43 -17.26
C ALA A 120 4.93 18.92 -17.57
N ARG A 121 4.38 19.81 -16.73
CA ARG A 121 4.59 21.27 -16.86
C ARG A 121 6.03 21.69 -16.60
N GLN A 122 6.72 21.04 -15.68
CA GLN A 122 8.12 21.34 -15.36
C GLN A 122 9.06 20.94 -16.50
N ILE A 123 8.85 19.76 -17.11
CA ILE A 123 9.60 19.33 -18.29
C ILE A 123 9.28 20.19 -19.52
N LEU A 124 8.02 20.59 -19.72
CA LEU A 124 7.64 21.51 -20.81
C LEU A 124 8.32 22.88 -20.69
N ARG A 125 8.56 23.38 -19.47
CA ARG A 125 9.31 24.62 -19.26
C ARG A 125 10.79 24.46 -19.59
N SER A 126 11.42 23.35 -19.21
CA SER A 126 12.85 23.12 -19.47
C SER A 126 13.17 22.89 -20.95
N ILE A 127 12.18 22.54 -21.77
CA ILE A 127 12.33 22.37 -23.23
C ILE A 127 12.10 23.69 -23.98
N LYS A 128 11.41 24.67 -23.36
CA LYS A 128 11.13 25.99 -23.94
C LYS A 128 12.15 27.07 -23.59
N SER A 129 13.13 26.78 -22.71
CA SER A 129 14.33 27.60 -22.49
C SER A 129 15.46 27.13 -23.37
#